data_AF-A0A8T4S5X1-F1
#
_entry.id   AF-A0A8T4S5X1-F1
#
_cell.length_a   1.000
_cell.length_b   1.000
_cell.length_c   1.000
_cell.angle_alpha   90.00
_cell.angle_beta   90.00
_cell.angle_gamma   90.00
#
_symmetry.space_group_name_H-M   'P 1'
#
loop_
_entity.id
_entity.type
_entity.pdbx_description
1 polymer ?
#
loop_
_entity_poly.entity_id
_entity_poly.type
_entity_poly.pdbx_seq_one_letter_code
_entity_poly.pdbx_strand_id
1 'polypeptide(L)'
;MKNQNPQIERVVPNIMSDINSIDKNKPLKIIPAIMKKGIDNINLSMFNESLRKELLNATGDEYFKRGFIVEAIKAYTLTNNSQKLIEVGDHMVNTSMYSQAIDAYSAGNSKEKLLWLGERCLREGHFNEAIRAFKLVNDRDKLKTVGDELFDKEKVEYAIKIFEFIGDKNKLSFIGNHCVDSHDYENAVRSFNLAKDREGLNKIGDIFLKESLLNKAMEVYQLADNKIMISFIKENFFNE
;
A
#
# COMPACT_ATOMS: atom_id res chain seq x y z
N MET A 1 -48.33 -41.46 -18.55
CA MET A 1 -46.95 -40.93 -18.50
C MET A 1 -46.96 -39.52 -17.93
N LYS A 2 -46.48 -39.36 -16.69
CA LYS A 2 -45.87 -38.14 -16.13
C LYS A 2 -45.27 -38.54 -14.78
N ASN A 3 -43.95 -38.45 -14.68
CA ASN A 3 -43.17 -38.70 -13.48
C ASN A 3 -43.51 -37.68 -12.40
N GLN A 4 -43.87 -38.16 -11.21
CA GLN A 4 -43.74 -37.43 -9.95
C GLN A 4 -43.17 -38.40 -8.93
N ASN A 5 -41.97 -38.12 -8.45
CA ASN A 5 -41.30 -38.87 -7.39
C ASN A 5 -41.32 -37.99 -6.14
N PRO A 6 -42.12 -38.30 -5.10
CA PRO A 6 -42.03 -37.60 -3.84
C PRO A 6 -41.20 -38.39 -2.82
N GLN A 7 -40.57 -37.63 -1.92
CA GLN A 7 -40.05 -38.03 -0.59
C GLN A 7 -38.56 -38.37 -0.51
N ILE A 8 -37.76 -37.32 -0.33
CA ILE A 8 -36.48 -37.37 0.37
C ILE A 8 -36.80 -37.23 1.87
N GLU A 9 -36.85 -38.34 2.60
CA GLU A 9 -36.80 -38.34 4.06
C GLU A 9 -35.39 -38.76 4.53
N ARG A 10 -34.82 -37.89 5.38
CA ARG A 10 -33.99 -38.19 6.56
C ARG A 10 -32.69 -38.97 6.34
N VAL A 11 -31.58 -38.22 6.30
CA VAL A 11 -30.42 -38.49 7.18
C VAL A 11 -29.76 -37.14 7.50
N VAL A 12 -30.02 -36.60 8.70
CA VAL A 12 -29.14 -35.59 9.31
C VAL A 12 -28.34 -36.33 10.38
N PRO A 13 -27.05 -36.64 10.18
CA PRO A 13 -26.22 -37.08 11.27
C PRO A 13 -25.93 -35.87 12.15
N ASN A 14 -26.27 -36.03 13.42
CA ASN A 14 -26.05 -35.09 14.50
C ASN A 14 -24.54 -34.82 14.65
N ILE A 15 -24.05 -33.70 14.09
CA ILE A 15 -22.61 -33.32 14.11
C ILE A 15 -22.11 -33.04 15.55
N MET A 16 -23.00 -32.97 16.54
CA MET A 16 -22.66 -32.60 17.92
C MET A 16 -22.25 -33.73 18.86
N SER A 17 -22.40 -35.02 18.50
CA SER A 17 -22.14 -36.11 19.48
C SER A 17 -20.70 -36.65 19.52
N ASP A 18 -19.80 -36.23 18.64
CA ASP A 18 -18.47 -36.87 18.49
C ASP A 18 -17.28 -36.07 19.06
N ILE A 19 -17.55 -35.16 20.02
CA ILE A 19 -16.56 -34.19 20.52
C ILE A 19 -15.65 -34.73 21.65
N ASN A 20 -15.92 -35.90 22.23
CA ASN A 20 -15.18 -36.36 23.43
C ASN A 20 -14.03 -37.36 23.20
N SER A 21 -13.35 -37.33 22.07
CA SER A 21 -12.02 -37.94 21.94
C SER A 21 -11.06 -37.00 21.23
N ILE A 22 -10.04 -36.53 21.97
CA ILE A 22 -8.96 -35.68 21.46
C ILE A 22 -8.07 -36.55 20.56
N ASP A 23 -8.55 -36.78 19.35
CA ASP A 23 -7.73 -37.18 18.23
C ASP A 23 -7.07 -35.91 17.68
N LYS A 24 -5.74 -35.81 17.80
CA LYS A 24 -4.96 -34.63 17.37
C LYS A 24 -5.17 -34.27 15.89
N ASN A 25 -5.76 -35.16 15.10
CA ASN A 25 -6.06 -34.95 13.68
C ASN A 25 -7.48 -34.42 13.39
N LYS A 26 -8.39 -34.36 14.37
CA LYS A 26 -9.76 -33.84 14.17
C LYS A 26 -9.85 -32.33 13.86
N PRO A 27 -9.04 -31.43 14.47
CA PRO A 27 -9.10 -29.99 14.19
C PRO A 27 -8.82 -29.65 12.73
N LEU A 28 -8.02 -30.46 12.03
CA LEU A 28 -7.63 -30.20 10.64
C LEU A 28 -8.79 -30.41 9.64
N LYS A 29 -9.78 -31.23 9.99
CA LYS A 29 -10.93 -31.51 9.10
C LYS A 29 -11.84 -30.30 8.89
N ILE A 30 -11.81 -29.31 9.78
CA ILE A 30 -12.63 -28.10 9.66
C ILE A 30 -11.97 -27.02 8.78
N ILE A 31 -10.67 -27.13 8.47
CA ILE A 31 -9.92 -26.13 7.69
C ILE A 31 -10.61 -25.86 6.33
N PRO A 32 -11.00 -26.86 5.52
CA PRO A 32 -11.70 -26.59 4.26
C PRO A 32 -13.01 -25.83 4.44
N ALA A 33 -13.74 -26.08 5.54
CA ALA A 33 -14.96 -25.36 5.85
C ALA A 33 -14.68 -23.91 6.29
N ILE A 34 -13.63 -23.68 7.08
CA ILE A 34 -13.13 -22.34 7.41
C ILE A 34 -12.78 -21.59 6.13
N MET A 35 -11.97 -22.19 5.25
CA MET A 35 -11.53 -21.56 4.02
C MET A 35 -12.68 -21.21 3.09
N LYS A 36 -13.66 -22.12 2.93
CA LYS A 36 -14.84 -21.92 2.09
C LYS A 36 -15.71 -20.76 2.60
N LYS A 37 -15.81 -20.58 3.92
CA LYS A 37 -16.60 -19.50 4.52
C LYS A 37 -15.82 -18.18 4.56
N GLY A 38 -14.49 -18.25 4.67
CA GLY A 38 -13.60 -17.13 4.90
C GLY A 38 -13.44 -16.83 6.40
N ILE A 39 -12.22 -16.45 6.79
CA ILE A 39 -11.86 -16.18 8.20
C ILE A 39 -12.71 -15.06 8.82
N ASP A 40 -13.16 -14.08 8.03
CA ASP A 40 -14.01 -12.98 8.51
C ASP A 40 -15.43 -13.40 8.86
N ASN A 41 -15.89 -14.52 8.28
CA ASN A 41 -17.29 -14.93 8.35
C ASN A 41 -17.51 -16.10 9.30
N ILE A 42 -16.47 -16.53 10.03
CA ILE A 42 -16.54 -17.66 10.95
C ILE A 42 -16.39 -17.21 12.39
N ASN A 43 -17.28 -17.71 13.24
CA ASN A 43 -17.17 -17.49 14.67
C ASN A 43 -16.47 -18.68 15.32
N LEU A 44 -15.25 -18.45 15.83
CA LEU A 44 -14.45 -19.44 16.55
C LEU A 44 -14.48 -19.23 18.08
N SER A 45 -15.43 -18.43 18.59
CA SER A 45 -15.53 -18.09 20.02
C SER A 45 -15.78 -19.30 20.91
N MET A 46 -16.39 -20.35 20.36
CA MET A 46 -16.64 -21.62 21.07
C MET A 46 -15.37 -22.42 21.39
N PHE A 47 -14.27 -22.13 20.69
CA PHE A 47 -12.98 -22.76 20.96
C PHE A 47 -12.16 -21.92 21.94
N ASN A 48 -11.40 -22.59 22.79
CA ASN A 48 -10.40 -21.94 23.64
C ASN A 48 -9.32 -21.26 22.77
N GLU A 49 -8.57 -20.32 23.37
CA GLU A 49 -7.62 -19.49 22.64
C GLU A 49 -6.52 -20.31 21.94
N SER A 50 -6.00 -21.34 22.61
CA SER A 50 -4.95 -22.22 22.07
C SER A 50 -5.41 -22.91 20.79
N LEU A 51 -6.57 -23.58 20.83
CA LEU A 51 -7.13 -24.28 19.69
C LEU A 51 -7.56 -23.31 18.58
N ARG A 52 -8.06 -22.12 18.93
CA ARG A 52 -8.37 -21.08 17.94
C ARG A 52 -7.12 -20.64 17.19
N LYS A 53 -6.00 -20.42 17.89
CA LYS A 53 -4.72 -20.09 17.28
C LYS A 53 -4.20 -21.22 16.39
N GLU A 54 -4.30 -22.47 16.84
CA GLU A 54 -3.92 -23.64 16.06
C GLU A 54 -4.73 -23.73 14.75
N LEU A 55 -6.06 -23.61 14.82
CA LEU A 55 -6.94 -23.64 13.65
C LEU A 55 -6.65 -22.50 12.67
N LEU A 56 -6.46 -21.29 13.16
CA LEU A 56 -6.15 -20.13 12.32
C LEU A 56 -4.77 -20.27 11.66
N ASN A 57 -3.74 -20.72 12.40
CA ASN A 57 -2.42 -20.97 11.82
C ASN A 57 -2.46 -22.08 10.76
N ALA A 58 -3.15 -23.19 11.03
CA ALA A 58 -3.29 -24.28 10.06
C ALA A 58 -4.10 -23.87 8.82
N THR A 59 -5.10 -23.01 9.00
CA THR A 59 -5.82 -22.39 7.88
C THR A 59 -4.91 -21.46 7.08
N GLY A 60 -4.06 -20.67 7.75
CA GLY A 60 -3.04 -19.85 7.12
C GLY A 60 -2.05 -20.67 6.29
N ASP A 61 -1.58 -21.79 6.83
CA ASP A 61 -0.67 -22.71 6.12
C ASP A 61 -1.33 -23.27 4.86
N GLU A 62 -2.63 -23.60 4.92
CA GLU A 62 -3.37 -24.11 3.77
C GLU A 62 -3.66 -23.02 2.73
N TYR A 63 -3.98 -21.79 3.16
CA TYR A 63 -4.09 -20.64 2.26
C TYR A 63 -2.75 -20.39 1.54
N PHE A 64 -1.65 -20.39 2.27
CA PHE A 64 -0.32 -20.15 1.72
C PHE A 64 0.07 -21.21 0.68
N LYS A 65 -0.13 -22.50 0.99
CA LYS A 65 0.14 -23.62 0.05
C LYS A 65 -0.63 -23.50 -1.27
N ARG A 66 -1.83 -22.91 -1.23
CA ARG A 66 -2.69 -22.71 -2.41
C ARG A 66 -2.50 -21.36 -3.10
N GLY A 67 -1.57 -20.54 -2.62
CA GLY A 67 -1.28 -19.22 -3.19
C GLY A 67 -2.25 -18.10 -2.77
N PHE A 68 -3.12 -18.33 -1.80
CA PHE A 68 -4.00 -17.30 -1.22
C PHE A 68 -3.22 -16.46 -0.19
N ILE A 69 -2.27 -15.66 -0.67
CA ILE A 69 -1.28 -14.98 0.17
C ILE A 69 -1.91 -13.95 1.11
N VAL A 70 -2.90 -13.18 0.64
CA VAL A 70 -3.56 -12.15 1.45
C VAL A 70 -4.29 -12.78 2.63
N GLU A 71 -5.02 -13.87 2.37
CA GLU A 71 -5.74 -14.64 3.38
C GLU A 71 -4.79 -15.33 4.36
N ALA A 72 -3.65 -15.84 3.88
CA ALA A 72 -2.61 -16.41 4.73
C ALA A 72 -2.03 -15.36 5.70
N ILE A 73 -1.61 -14.19 5.19
CA ILE A 73 -1.12 -13.06 6.00
C ILE A 73 -2.16 -12.67 7.05
N LYS A 74 -3.44 -12.60 6.65
CA LYS A 74 -4.53 -12.29 7.56
C LYS A 74 -4.68 -13.32 8.67
N ALA A 75 -4.64 -14.60 8.33
CA ALA A 75 -4.73 -15.70 9.30
C ALA A 75 -3.61 -15.62 10.36
N TYR A 76 -2.37 -15.41 9.91
CA TYR A 76 -1.22 -15.31 10.81
C TYR A 76 -1.19 -13.99 11.61
N THR A 77 -1.73 -12.90 11.05
CA THR A 77 -1.89 -11.63 11.78
C THR A 77 -2.84 -11.82 12.97
N LEU A 78 -3.97 -12.51 12.78
CA LEU A 78 -4.95 -12.77 13.86
C LEU A 78 -4.38 -13.62 15.00
N THR A 79 -3.33 -14.40 14.74
CA THR A 79 -2.65 -15.21 15.75
C THR A 79 -1.36 -14.57 16.28
N ASN A 80 -0.98 -13.39 15.76
CA ASN A 80 0.31 -12.74 15.99
C ASN A 80 1.51 -13.66 15.71
N ASN A 81 1.41 -14.51 14.68
CA ASN A 81 2.47 -15.45 14.32
C ASN A 81 3.52 -14.78 13.42
N SER A 82 4.39 -13.98 14.05
CA SER A 82 5.44 -13.22 13.36
C SER A 82 6.39 -14.11 12.57
N GLN A 83 6.72 -15.30 13.07
CA GLN A 83 7.59 -16.25 12.40
C GLN A 83 7.00 -16.68 11.05
N LYS A 84 5.72 -17.07 11.02
CA LYS A 84 5.03 -17.44 9.77
C LYS A 84 4.90 -16.27 8.81
N LEU A 85 4.64 -15.07 9.32
CA LEU A 85 4.58 -13.85 8.50
C LEU A 85 5.95 -13.56 7.83
N ILE A 86 7.05 -13.76 8.54
CA ILE A 86 8.40 -13.63 7.99
C ILE A 86 8.66 -14.72 6.93
N GLU A 87 8.27 -15.97 7.19
CA GLU A 87 8.39 -17.07 6.20
C GLU A 87 7.63 -16.77 4.90
N VAL A 88 6.40 -16.25 5.01
CA VAL A 88 5.62 -15.80 3.84
C VAL A 88 6.36 -14.67 3.11
N GLY A 89 6.88 -13.69 3.85
CA GLY A 89 7.65 -12.60 3.27
C GLY A 89 8.89 -13.08 2.52
N ASP A 90 9.67 -13.99 3.12
CA ASP A 90 10.87 -14.57 2.50
C ASP A 90 10.51 -15.32 1.21
N HIS A 91 9.43 -16.10 1.21
CA HIS A 91 8.94 -16.77 0.00
C HIS A 91 8.53 -15.78 -1.09
N MET A 92 7.81 -14.72 -0.75
CA MET A 92 7.38 -13.69 -1.71
C MET A 92 8.56 -12.94 -2.31
N VAL A 93 9.62 -12.68 -1.53
CA VAL A 93 10.86 -12.09 -2.05
C VAL A 93 11.51 -13.01 -3.09
N ASN A 94 11.55 -14.32 -2.82
CA ASN A 94 12.13 -15.29 -3.76
C ASN A 94 11.36 -15.37 -5.08
N THR A 95 10.08 -15.02 -5.09
CA THR A 95 9.25 -14.93 -6.31
C THR A 95 9.14 -13.52 -6.87
N SER A 96 9.95 -12.57 -6.39
CA SER A 96 9.93 -11.14 -6.79
C SER A 96 8.59 -10.43 -6.55
N MET A 97 7.77 -10.95 -5.64
CA MET A 97 6.46 -10.40 -5.26
C MET A 97 6.64 -9.42 -4.10
N TYR A 98 7.33 -8.31 -4.35
CA TYR A 98 7.80 -7.39 -3.31
C TYR A 98 6.68 -6.69 -2.53
N SER A 99 5.56 -6.37 -3.19
CA SER A 99 4.41 -5.75 -2.49
C SER A 99 3.85 -6.66 -1.40
N GLN A 100 3.66 -7.95 -1.72
CA GLN A 100 3.18 -8.96 -0.77
C GLN A 100 4.22 -9.28 0.31
N ALA A 101 5.51 -9.26 -0.03
CA ALA A 101 6.58 -9.40 0.96
C ALA A 101 6.56 -8.26 1.98
N ILE A 102 6.37 -7.02 1.53
CA ILE A 102 6.22 -5.84 2.40
C ILE A 102 5.02 -6.01 3.34
N ASP A 103 3.87 -6.44 2.81
CA ASP A 103 2.67 -6.68 3.62
C ASP A 103 2.93 -7.72 4.72
N ALA A 104 3.59 -8.82 4.37
CA ALA A 104 3.92 -9.89 5.29
C ALA A 104 4.92 -9.44 6.37
N TYR A 105 6.01 -8.77 5.99
CA TYR A 105 6.99 -8.27 6.97
C TYR A 105 6.43 -7.17 7.87
N SER A 106 5.58 -6.30 7.34
CA SER A 106 4.88 -5.28 8.11
C SER A 106 3.94 -5.92 9.14
N ALA A 107 3.13 -6.88 8.73
CA ALA A 107 2.25 -7.63 9.64
C ALA A 107 3.05 -8.39 10.69
N GLY A 108 4.22 -8.93 10.31
CA GLY A 108 5.16 -9.61 11.22
C GLY A 108 5.98 -8.67 12.11
N ASN A 109 5.80 -7.35 12.00
CA ASN A 109 6.57 -6.31 12.69
C ASN A 109 8.11 -6.42 12.50
N SER A 110 8.55 -6.97 11.35
CA SER A 110 9.99 -7.16 11.08
C SER A 110 10.59 -5.95 10.38
N LYS A 111 10.99 -4.95 11.18
CA LYS A 111 11.64 -3.72 10.66
C LYS A 111 12.93 -4.01 9.89
N GLU A 112 13.73 -4.95 10.37
CA GLU A 112 14.99 -5.35 9.74
C GLU A 112 14.75 -5.89 8.32
N LYS A 113 13.78 -6.80 8.16
CA LYS A 113 13.41 -7.36 6.86
C LYS A 113 12.84 -6.30 5.92
N LEU A 114 12.04 -5.36 6.44
CA LEU A 114 11.54 -4.22 5.66
C LEU A 114 12.67 -3.31 5.17
N LEU A 115 13.65 -2.98 6.03
CA LEU A 115 14.82 -2.19 5.63
C LEU A 115 15.63 -2.91 4.57
N TRP A 116 15.96 -4.18 4.79
CA TRP A 116 16.70 -4.99 3.82
C TRP A 116 15.99 -5.09 2.47
N LEU A 117 14.66 -5.31 2.49
CA LEU A 117 13.86 -5.38 1.27
C LEU A 117 13.80 -4.02 0.58
N GLY A 118 13.63 -2.93 1.33
CA GLY A 118 13.65 -1.57 0.79
C GLY A 118 14.96 -1.25 0.06
N GLU A 119 16.09 -1.60 0.66
CA GLU A 119 17.43 -1.48 0.06
C GLU A 119 17.58 -2.31 -1.21
N ARG A 120 17.08 -3.55 -1.18
CA ARG A 120 17.10 -4.43 -2.35
C ARG A 120 16.26 -3.85 -3.49
N CYS A 121 15.03 -3.44 -3.20
CA CYS A 121 14.14 -2.81 -4.16
C CYS A 121 14.76 -1.53 -4.76
N LEU A 122 15.45 -0.72 -3.96
CA LEU A 122 16.14 0.48 -4.43
C LEU A 122 17.25 0.15 -5.44
N ARG A 123 18.07 -0.88 -5.16
CA ARG A 123 19.13 -1.34 -6.08
C ARG A 123 18.58 -1.94 -7.37
N GLU A 124 17.45 -2.63 -7.30
CA GLU A 124 16.81 -3.29 -8.44
C GLU A 124 15.88 -2.35 -9.23
N GLY A 125 15.68 -1.10 -8.78
CA GLY A 125 14.85 -0.11 -9.47
C GLY A 125 13.34 -0.19 -9.14
N HIS A 126 12.95 -1.00 -8.16
CA HIS A 126 11.58 -1.09 -7.64
C HIS A 126 11.28 0.04 -6.63
N PHE A 127 11.29 1.28 -7.12
CA PHE A 127 11.27 2.47 -6.27
C PHE A 127 9.98 2.64 -5.45
N ASN A 128 8.81 2.27 -5.98
CA ASN A 128 7.55 2.38 -5.23
C ASN A 128 7.56 1.45 -4.01
N GLU A 129 8.03 0.21 -4.20
CA GLU A 129 8.15 -0.80 -3.16
C GLU A 129 9.21 -0.39 -2.13
N ALA A 130 10.36 0.13 -2.59
CA ALA A 130 11.40 0.65 -1.71
C ALA A 130 10.86 1.77 -0.79
N ILE A 131 10.18 2.76 -1.39
CA ILE A 131 9.57 3.87 -0.65
C ILE A 131 8.53 3.35 0.34
N ARG A 132 7.66 2.41 -0.09
CA ARG A 132 6.64 1.82 0.77
C ARG A 132 7.26 1.13 1.99
N ALA A 133 8.32 0.34 1.78
CA ALA A 133 9.04 -0.33 2.86
C ALA A 133 9.64 0.65 3.86
N PHE A 134 10.35 1.69 3.39
CA PHE A 134 10.94 2.70 4.27
C PHE A 134 9.91 3.54 5.02
N LYS A 135 8.77 3.86 4.39
CA LYS A 135 7.63 4.54 5.05
C LYS A 135 7.07 3.71 6.21
N LEU A 136 6.97 2.40 6.05
CA LEU A 136 6.47 1.50 7.11
C LEU A 136 7.44 1.39 8.30
N VAL A 137 8.74 1.53 8.05
CA VAL A 137 9.75 1.58 9.13
C VAL A 137 9.75 2.94 9.84
N ASN A 138 9.22 3.99 9.18
CA ASN A 138 9.16 5.37 9.65
C ASN A 138 10.54 5.97 10.02
N ASP A 139 11.58 5.56 9.28
CA ASP A 139 12.93 6.10 9.41
C ASP A 139 13.07 7.33 8.51
N ARG A 140 12.90 8.52 9.10
CA ARG A 140 12.90 9.79 8.36
C ARG A 140 14.28 10.15 7.82
N ASP A 141 15.35 9.83 8.54
CA ASP A 141 16.72 10.13 8.10
C ASP A 141 17.11 9.25 6.92
N LYS A 142 16.72 7.97 6.96
CA LYS A 142 16.92 7.08 5.83
C LYS A 142 16.09 7.50 4.62
N LEU A 143 14.81 7.84 4.83
CA LEU A 143 13.95 8.36 3.76
C LEU A 143 14.54 9.62 3.13
N LYS A 144 15.06 10.56 3.93
CA LYS A 144 15.74 11.75 3.43
C LYS A 144 16.92 11.38 2.52
N THR A 145 17.79 10.49 2.99
CA THR A 145 18.95 10.01 2.22
C THR A 145 18.53 9.39 0.88
N VAL A 146 17.50 8.54 0.90
CA VAL A 146 16.96 7.90 -0.32
C VAL A 146 16.31 8.92 -1.25
N GLY A 147 15.63 9.93 -0.69
CA GLY A 147 15.06 11.04 -1.45
C GLY A 147 16.12 11.85 -2.18
N ASP A 148 17.23 12.15 -1.50
CA ASP A 148 18.39 12.83 -2.10
C ASP A 148 19.02 11.97 -3.20
N GLU A 149 19.27 10.68 -2.95
CA GLU A 149 19.84 9.75 -3.95
C GLU A 149 18.95 9.62 -5.20
N LEU A 150 17.63 9.55 -5.03
CA LEU A 150 16.69 9.47 -6.15
C LEU A 150 16.64 10.77 -6.94
N PHE A 151 16.73 11.91 -6.26
CA PHE A 151 16.82 13.21 -6.94
C PHE A 151 18.10 13.30 -7.77
N ASP A 152 19.25 12.89 -7.23
CA ASP A 152 20.54 12.89 -7.94
C ASP A 152 20.54 11.93 -9.16
N LYS A 153 19.70 10.89 -9.15
CA LYS A 153 19.47 9.96 -10.28
C LYS A 153 18.38 10.42 -11.25
N GLU A 154 17.96 11.68 -11.17
CA GLU A 154 16.87 12.28 -11.96
C GLU A 154 15.52 11.54 -11.80
N LYS A 155 15.33 10.80 -10.71
CA LYS A 155 14.07 10.14 -10.34
C LYS A 155 13.20 11.09 -9.52
N VAL A 156 12.97 12.28 -10.09
CA VAL A 156 12.34 13.44 -9.44
C VAL A 156 10.98 13.10 -8.82
N GLU A 157 10.09 12.44 -9.56
CA GLU A 157 8.76 12.06 -9.04
C GLU A 157 8.80 11.24 -7.75
N TYR A 158 9.80 10.36 -7.63
CA TYR A 158 9.97 9.50 -6.47
C TYR A 158 10.57 10.28 -5.29
N ALA A 159 11.53 11.18 -5.57
CA ALA A 159 12.04 12.10 -4.56
C ALA A 159 10.91 12.98 -3.98
N ILE A 160 10.03 13.53 -4.83
CA ILE A 160 8.85 14.31 -4.40
C ILE A 160 7.97 13.48 -3.45
N LYS A 161 7.63 12.22 -3.81
CA LYS A 161 6.81 11.33 -2.95
C LYS A 161 7.43 11.06 -1.57
N ILE A 162 8.76 11.11 -1.46
CA ILE A 162 9.49 10.95 -0.20
C ILE A 162 9.43 12.25 0.60
N PHE A 163 9.81 13.37 0.00
CA PHE A 163 9.86 14.67 0.68
C PHE A 163 8.49 15.19 1.10
N GLU A 164 7.44 14.84 0.33
CA GLU A 164 6.04 14.99 0.73
C GLU A 164 5.73 14.23 2.02
N PHE A 165 6.09 12.94 2.08
CA PHE A 165 5.79 12.10 3.23
C PHE A 165 6.52 12.55 4.50
N ILE A 166 7.79 12.95 4.37
CA ILE A 166 8.54 13.48 5.52
C ILE A 166 8.24 14.97 5.78
N GLY A 167 7.41 15.63 4.96
CA GLY A 167 7.01 17.03 5.15
C GLY A 167 8.15 18.04 5.00
N ASP A 168 9.18 17.74 4.21
CA ASP A 168 10.32 18.64 3.99
C ASP A 168 9.99 19.66 2.90
N LYS A 169 9.31 20.74 3.32
CA LYS A 169 8.89 21.83 2.42
C LYS A 169 10.06 22.53 1.75
N ASN A 170 11.18 22.69 2.45
CA ASN A 170 12.37 23.36 1.90
C ASN A 170 12.95 22.55 0.74
N LYS A 171 13.07 21.23 0.93
CA LYS A 171 13.54 20.35 -0.14
C LYS A 171 12.56 20.28 -1.31
N LEU A 172 11.24 20.28 -1.04
CA LEU A 172 10.23 20.36 -2.10
C LEU A 172 10.34 21.65 -2.92
N SER A 173 10.47 22.82 -2.28
CA SER A 173 10.72 24.08 -3.01
C SER A 173 12.03 24.06 -3.80
N PHE A 174 13.09 23.48 -3.24
CA PHE A 174 14.36 23.30 -3.95
C PHE A 174 14.20 22.43 -5.22
N ILE A 175 13.53 21.29 -5.10
CA ILE A 175 13.22 20.41 -6.24
C ILE A 175 12.36 21.17 -7.26
N GLY A 176 11.36 21.93 -6.80
CA GLY A 176 10.52 22.76 -7.66
C GLY A 176 11.33 23.73 -8.51
N ASN A 177 12.28 24.45 -7.90
CA ASN A 177 13.18 25.36 -8.63
C ASN A 177 14.03 24.63 -9.67
N HIS A 178 14.63 23.49 -9.30
CA HIS A 178 15.38 22.67 -10.24
C HIS A 178 14.52 22.23 -11.45
N CYS A 179 13.28 21.81 -11.20
CA CYS A 179 12.35 21.40 -12.25
C CYS A 179 11.98 22.57 -13.19
N VAL A 180 11.88 23.81 -12.67
CA VAL A 180 11.70 25.00 -13.52
C VAL A 180 12.88 25.19 -14.45
N ASP A 181 14.11 25.06 -13.93
CA ASP A 181 15.33 25.24 -14.73
C ASP A 181 15.48 24.15 -15.81
N SER A 182 15.01 22.93 -15.51
CA SER A 182 14.97 21.80 -16.46
C SER A 182 13.72 21.77 -17.34
N HIS A 183 12.85 22.78 -17.28
CA HIS A 183 11.58 22.87 -18.04
C HIS A 183 10.57 21.73 -17.75
N ASP A 184 10.72 21.03 -16.61
CA ASP A 184 9.76 20.04 -16.11
C ASP A 184 8.70 20.74 -15.24
N TYR A 185 7.81 21.48 -15.90
CA TYR A 185 6.83 22.30 -15.20
C TYR A 185 5.79 21.49 -14.43
N GLU A 186 5.51 20.24 -14.83
CA GLU A 186 4.57 19.38 -14.10
C GLU A 186 5.10 19.04 -12.71
N ASN A 187 6.34 18.53 -12.63
CA ASN A 187 6.96 18.25 -11.33
C ASN A 187 7.27 19.53 -10.55
N ALA A 188 7.54 20.64 -11.21
CA ALA A 188 7.72 21.93 -10.55
C ALA A 188 6.43 22.40 -9.84
N VAL A 189 5.29 22.41 -10.54
CA VAL A 189 3.97 22.77 -9.96
C VAL A 189 3.64 21.84 -8.80
N ARG A 190 3.82 20.53 -8.99
CA ARG A 190 3.55 19.54 -7.95
C ARG A 190 4.41 19.81 -6.70
N SER A 191 5.70 20.04 -6.88
CA SER A 191 6.64 20.29 -5.77
C SER A 191 6.28 21.57 -4.99
N PHE A 192 6.04 22.68 -5.68
CA PHE A 192 5.68 23.93 -5.01
C PHE A 192 4.32 23.87 -4.33
N ASN A 193 3.32 23.21 -4.93
CA ASN A 193 2.02 23.04 -4.30
C ASN A 193 2.11 22.20 -3.01
N LEU A 194 2.92 21.15 -3.00
CA LEU A 194 3.19 20.34 -1.80
C LEU A 194 3.98 21.13 -0.74
N ALA A 195 4.94 21.95 -1.16
CA ALA A 195 5.68 22.87 -0.28
C ALA A 195 4.81 24.01 0.29
N LYS A 196 3.66 24.30 -0.34
CA LYS A 196 2.86 25.52 -0.14
C LYS A 196 3.63 26.79 -0.48
N ASP A 197 4.47 26.70 -1.51
CA ASP A 197 5.31 27.77 -2.03
C ASP A 197 4.55 28.56 -3.10
N ARG A 198 3.90 29.65 -2.65
CA ARG A 198 3.12 30.53 -3.52
C ARG A 198 3.99 31.29 -4.51
N GLU A 199 5.21 31.63 -4.13
CA GLU A 199 6.14 32.38 -4.98
C GLU A 199 6.61 31.51 -6.14
N GLY A 200 7.01 30.26 -5.85
CA GLY A 200 7.35 29.27 -6.87
C GLY A 200 6.20 28.99 -7.84
N LEU A 201 4.97 28.86 -7.34
CA LEU A 201 3.79 28.70 -8.19
C LEU A 201 3.54 29.94 -9.07
N ASN A 202 3.60 31.15 -8.50
CA ASN A 202 3.46 32.38 -9.29
C ASN A 202 4.50 32.47 -10.41
N LYS A 203 5.76 32.09 -10.14
CA LYS A 203 6.83 32.06 -11.15
C LYS A 203 6.47 31.14 -12.33
N ILE A 204 5.88 29.97 -12.08
CA ILE A 204 5.42 29.06 -13.15
C ILE A 204 4.21 29.66 -13.88
N GLY A 205 3.27 30.26 -13.15
CA GLY A 205 2.14 30.97 -13.74
C GLY A 205 2.60 32.04 -14.73
N ASP A 206 3.61 32.83 -14.36
CA ASP A 206 4.20 33.86 -15.21
C ASP A 206 4.86 33.28 -16.48
N ILE A 207 5.51 32.11 -16.36
CA ILE A 207 6.10 31.40 -17.51
C ILE A 207 4.98 30.97 -18.47
N PHE A 208 3.96 30.28 -17.99
CA PHE A 208 2.83 29.86 -18.83
C PHE A 208 2.09 31.04 -19.46
N LEU A 209 1.95 32.15 -18.75
CA LEU A 209 1.36 33.37 -19.29
C LEU A 209 2.18 33.92 -20.46
N LYS A 210 3.51 34.00 -20.32
CA LYS A 210 4.42 34.45 -21.40
C LYS A 210 4.38 33.53 -22.62
N GLU A 211 4.17 32.24 -22.41
CA GLU A 211 4.02 31.24 -23.47
C GLU A 211 2.60 31.18 -24.07
N SER A 212 1.70 32.09 -23.66
CA SER A 212 0.29 32.11 -24.09
C SER A 212 -0.51 30.85 -23.71
N LEU A 213 -0.06 30.10 -22.70
CA LEU A 213 -0.73 28.92 -22.15
C LEU A 213 -1.73 29.34 -21.06
N LEU A 214 -2.73 30.13 -21.44
CA LEU A 214 -3.61 30.85 -20.51
C LEU A 214 -4.36 29.95 -19.52
N ASN A 215 -4.87 28.80 -19.97
CA ASN A 215 -5.54 27.83 -19.09
C ASN A 215 -4.61 27.32 -17.99
N LYS A 216 -3.38 26.91 -18.37
CA LYS A 216 -2.38 26.40 -17.42
C LYS A 216 -1.91 27.50 -16.47
N ALA A 217 -1.68 28.71 -16.98
CA ALA A 217 -1.32 29.86 -16.14
C ALA A 217 -2.40 30.11 -15.08
N MET A 218 -3.67 30.13 -15.48
CA MET A 218 -4.80 30.33 -14.57
C MET A 218 -4.91 29.21 -13.52
N GLU A 219 -4.76 27.94 -13.90
CA GLU A 219 -4.74 26.80 -12.97
C GLU A 219 -3.62 26.95 -11.92
N VAL A 220 -2.41 27.31 -12.34
CA VAL A 220 -1.28 27.49 -11.41
C VAL A 220 -1.50 28.69 -10.49
N TYR A 221 -2.02 29.82 -10.99
CA TYR A 221 -2.36 30.96 -10.14
C TYR A 221 -3.48 30.63 -9.13
N GLN A 222 -4.42 29.75 -9.47
CA GLN A 222 -5.40 29.22 -8.52
C GLN A 222 -4.73 28.43 -7.40
N LEU A 223 -3.76 27.57 -7.73
CA LEU A 223 -2.97 26.85 -6.72
C LEU A 223 -2.17 27.82 -5.82
N ALA A 224 -1.71 28.95 -6.37
CA ALA A 224 -1.00 30.00 -5.64
C ALA A 224 -1.92 30.91 -4.79
N ASP A 225 -3.25 30.82 -4.95
CA ASP A 225 -4.25 31.77 -4.44
C ASP A 225 -3.99 33.23 -4.92
N ASN A 226 -3.50 33.38 -6.15
CA ASN A 226 -3.23 34.68 -6.76
C ASN A 226 -4.46 35.23 -7.50
N LYS A 227 -5.40 35.78 -6.72
CA LYS A 227 -6.68 36.32 -7.23
C LYS A 227 -6.51 37.42 -8.28
N ILE A 228 -5.47 38.23 -8.16
CA ILE A 228 -5.21 39.34 -9.08
C ILE A 228 -4.94 38.80 -10.49
N MET A 229 -4.03 37.83 -10.61
CA MET A 229 -3.69 37.25 -11.91
C MET A 229 -4.83 36.42 -12.50
N ILE A 230 -5.62 35.75 -11.66
CA ILE A 230 -6.81 35.02 -12.10
C ILE A 230 -7.84 35.98 -12.72
N SER A 231 -8.15 37.10 -12.05
CA SER A 231 -9.07 38.11 -12.58
C SER A 231 -8.54 38.73 -13.86
N PHE A 232 -7.25 39.10 -13.90
CA PHE A 232 -6.61 39.64 -15.10
C PHE A 232 -6.79 38.72 -16.31
N ILE A 233 -6.50 37.42 -16.15
CA ILE A 233 -6.62 36.45 -17.26
C ILE A 233 -8.08 36.32 -17.72
N LYS A 234 -9.03 36.20 -16.77
CA LYS A 234 -10.45 36.06 -17.10
C LYS A 234 -11.00 37.25 -17.87
N GLU A 235 -10.76 38.45 -17.35
CA GLU A 235 -11.34 39.69 -17.90
C GLU A 235 -10.82 40.01 -19.31
N ASN A 236 -9.57 39.66 -19.61
CA ASN A 236 -8.93 40.04 -20.88
C ASN A 236 -8.99 38.95 -21.95
N PHE A 237 -9.14 37.67 -21.57
CA PHE A 237 -8.99 36.56 -22.52
C PHE A 237 -10.11 35.52 -22.52
N PHE A 238 -11.04 35.55 -21.55
CA PHE A 238 -12.12 34.56 -21.43
C PHE A 238 -13.53 35.18 -21.36
N ASN A 239 -13.66 36.49 -21.56
CA ASN A 239 -14.96 37.13 -21.67
C ASN A 239 -15.57 36.86 -23.06
N GLU A 240 -16.52 35.93 -23.14
CA GLU A 240 -17.66 35.96 -24.07
C GLU A 240 -18.91 36.46 -23.31
#